data_AF-A0A6J4IKN0-F1
#
_entry.id   AF-A0A6J4IKN0-F1
#
_cell.length_a   1.000
_cell.length_b   1.000
_cell.length_c   1.000
_cell.angle_alpha   90.00
_cell.angle_beta   90.00
_cell.angle_gamma   90.00
#
_symmetry.space_group_name_H-M   'P 1'
#
loop_
_entity.id
_entity.type
_entity.pdbx_description
1 polymer ?
#
loop_
_entity_poly.entity_id
_entity_poly.type
_entity_poly.pdbx_seq_one_letter_code
_entity_poly.pdbx_strand_id
1 'polypeptide(L)'
;NAVLRVEVQAVELRTGDRIVTPPKTHAGRRVVHLPTITTKALEAHLLGYTAAPPDALVFTGPLSEALRRATLYKAWDEARQAVGWPTLRLHDLRHAAGTMAAQTGATQRELMARLGHATPSAAQRYQHAAERRDADIAAGLDRMVDNARRRPSRPGQPTTNGDN
;
A
#
# COMPACT_ATOMS: atom_id res chain seq x y z
N ASN A 1 -10.81 -1.78 -8.80
CA ASN A 1 -9.71 -1.51 -7.84
C ASN A 1 -9.74 -0.04 -7.44
N ALA A 2 -10.01 0.25 -6.17
CA ALA A 2 -9.99 1.62 -5.66
C ALA A 2 -8.55 2.13 -5.49
N VAL A 3 -8.38 3.44 -5.58
CA VAL A 3 -7.09 4.13 -5.54
C VAL A 3 -7.13 5.20 -4.46
N LEU A 4 -6.18 5.17 -3.53
CA LEU A 4 -5.98 6.22 -2.53
C LEU A 4 -4.81 7.12 -2.95
N ARG A 5 -5.04 8.43 -2.99
CA ARG A 5 -4.00 9.44 -3.24
C ARG A 5 -3.69 10.18 -1.93
N VAL A 6 -2.41 10.29 -1.60
CA VAL A 6 -1.94 11.06 -0.44
C VAL A 6 -1.36 12.37 -0.94
N GLU A 7 -2.05 13.48 -0.70
CA GLU A 7 -1.66 14.79 -1.26
C GLU A 7 -1.17 15.78 -0.20
N VAL A 8 -1.71 15.68 1.01
CA VAL A 8 -1.42 16.54 2.16
C VAL A 8 -1.21 15.70 3.42
N GLN A 9 -0.59 16.29 4.42
CA GLN A 9 -0.47 15.75 5.77
C GLN A 9 -1.00 16.76 6.78
N ALA A 10 -1.57 16.28 7.86
CA ALA A 10 -1.88 17.12 9.01
C ALA A 10 -0.90 16.83 10.15
N VAL A 11 -0.27 17.89 10.67
CA VAL A 11 0.67 17.83 11.79
C VAL A 11 0.06 18.54 12.98
N GLU A 12 0.06 17.87 14.12
CA GLU A 12 -0.34 18.45 15.39
C GLU A 12 0.92 19.06 16.04
N LEU A 13 0.89 20.37 16.28
CA LEU A 13 1.94 21.13 16.92
C LEU A 13 1.91 20.92 18.44
N ARG A 14 3.00 21.25 19.11
CA ARG A 14 3.07 21.20 20.59
C ARG A 14 2.07 22.14 21.27
N THR A 15 1.61 23.17 20.55
CA THR A 15 0.57 24.11 20.99
C THR A 15 -0.84 23.50 20.95
N GLY A 16 -1.00 22.31 20.36
CA GLY A 16 -2.30 21.67 20.13
C GLY A 16 -2.95 22.04 18.80
N ASP A 17 -2.36 22.99 18.06
CA ASP A 17 -2.85 23.39 16.74
C ASP A 17 -2.56 22.33 15.69
N ARG A 18 -3.50 22.16 14.75
CA ARG A 18 -3.34 21.26 13.62
C ARG A 18 -3.07 22.06 12.35
N ILE A 19 -1.91 21.86 11.77
CA ILE A 19 -1.53 22.47 10.50
C ILE A 19 -1.60 21.45 9.36
N VAL A 20 -2.27 21.80 8.27
CA VAL A 20 -2.27 21.00 7.04
C VAL A 20 -1.14 21.52 6.16
N THR A 21 -0.22 20.63 5.80
CA THR A 21 0.97 20.95 4.99
C THR A 21 1.13 19.90 3.89
N PRO A 22 1.91 20.16 2.84
CA PRO A 22 2.37 19.11 1.94
C PRO A 22 3.13 18.02 2.73
N PRO A 23 3.14 16.75 2.27
CA PRO A 23 3.90 15.69 2.93
C PRO A 23 5.37 16.07 3.09
N LYS A 24 5.99 15.70 4.23
CA LYS A 24 7.38 16.08 4.57
C LYS A 24 8.41 15.69 3.51
N THR A 25 8.09 14.72 2.66
CA THR A 25 8.99 14.21 1.62
C THR A 25 8.22 13.97 0.33
N HIS A 26 8.92 13.97 -0.81
CA HIS A 26 8.36 13.58 -2.10
C HIS A 26 7.72 12.18 -2.03
N ALA A 27 8.37 11.22 -1.36
CA ALA A 27 7.84 9.86 -1.14
C ALA A 27 6.55 9.83 -0.30
N GLY A 28 6.25 10.90 0.42
CA GLY A 28 4.99 11.06 1.16
C GLY A 28 3.79 11.24 0.23
N ARG A 29 3.98 11.85 -0.96
CA ARG A 29 2.97 11.92 -2.01
C ARG A 29 2.96 10.61 -2.79
N ARG A 30 1.86 9.87 -2.72
CA ARG A 30 1.78 8.54 -3.34
C ARG A 30 0.38 8.13 -3.70
N VAL A 31 0.31 7.23 -4.67
CA VAL A 31 -0.89 6.55 -5.12
C VAL A 31 -0.81 5.10 -4.63
N VAL A 32 -1.81 4.65 -3.89
CA VAL A 32 -1.86 3.28 -3.35
C VAL A 32 -3.11 2.59 -3.88
N HIS A 33 -2.90 1.50 -4.62
CA HIS A 33 -3.98 0.59 -4.97
C HIS A 33 -4.39 -0.23 -3.75
N LEU A 34 -5.67 -0.15 -3.41
CA LEU A 34 -6.25 -0.82 -2.26
C LEU A 34 -6.70 -2.24 -2.64
N PRO A 35 -6.39 -3.27 -1.82
CA PRO A 35 -7.00 -4.58 -1.94
C PRO A 35 -8.52 -4.50 -1.74
N THR A 36 -9.27 -5.42 -2.34
CA THR A 36 -10.74 -5.45 -2.27
C THR A 36 -11.28 -5.43 -0.84
N ILE A 37 -10.62 -6.14 0.09
CA ILE A 37 -11.02 -6.16 1.51
C ILE A 37 -10.96 -4.76 2.14
N THR A 38 -9.91 -3.99 1.83
CA THR A 38 -9.76 -2.62 2.33
C THR A 38 -10.74 -1.67 1.64
N THR A 39 -10.99 -1.86 0.34
CA THR A 39 -11.99 -1.07 -0.40
C THR A 39 -13.38 -1.24 0.20
N LYS A 40 -13.83 -2.48 0.42
CA LYS A 40 -15.15 -2.76 1.01
C LYS A 40 -15.30 -2.16 2.42
N ALA A 41 -14.27 -2.28 3.26
CA ALA A 41 -14.28 -1.68 4.59
C ALA A 41 -14.37 -0.15 4.52
N LEU A 42 -13.66 0.49 3.60
CA LEU A 42 -13.69 1.93 3.41
C LEU A 42 -15.06 2.40 2.87
N GLU A 43 -15.65 1.69 1.90
CA GLU A 43 -16.98 2.00 1.38
C GLU A 43 -18.05 1.94 2.48
N ALA A 44 -18.05 0.87 3.29
CA ALA A 44 -18.95 0.76 4.43
C ALA A 44 -18.74 1.89 5.45
N HIS A 45 -17.49 2.29 5.69
CA HIS A 45 -17.17 3.40 6.58
C HIS A 45 -17.69 4.74 6.06
N LEU A 46 -17.45 5.03 4.77
CA LEU A 46 -17.89 6.28 4.14
C LEU A 46 -19.42 6.43 4.18
N LEU A 47 -20.16 5.33 3.99
CA LEU A 47 -21.63 5.34 4.04
C LEU A 47 -22.17 5.54 5.46
N GLY A 48 -21.50 4.98 6.48
CA GLY A 48 -21.98 5.00 7.86
C GLY A 48 -21.51 6.19 8.70
N TYR A 49 -20.35 6.76 8.38
CA TYR A 49 -19.62 7.64 9.31
C TYR A 49 -19.02 8.89 8.67
N THR A 50 -19.20 9.11 7.37
CA THR A 50 -18.65 10.29 6.68
C THR A 50 -19.78 11.20 6.20
N ALA A 51 -19.59 12.51 6.37
CA ALA A 51 -20.55 13.50 5.88
C ALA A 51 -20.58 13.55 4.34
N ALA A 52 -21.68 14.04 3.77
CA ALA A 52 -21.89 14.08 2.33
C ALA A 52 -20.89 14.96 1.51
N PRO A 53 -20.34 16.08 2.03
CA PRO A 53 -19.44 16.92 1.25
C PRO A 53 -18.19 16.17 0.75
N PRO A 54 -17.70 16.41 -0.48
CA PRO A 54 -16.54 15.70 -1.04
C PRO A 54 -15.23 15.92 -0.26
N ASP A 55 -15.12 17.02 0.47
CA ASP A 55 -13.99 17.39 1.32
C ASP A 55 -14.19 17.00 2.79
N ALA A 56 -15.27 16.26 3.11
CA ALA A 56 -15.52 15.76 4.46
C ALA A 56 -14.38 14.87 4.96
N LEU A 57 -14.11 14.98 6.25
CA LEU A 57 -13.14 14.13 6.92
C LEU A 57 -13.65 12.69 6.94
N VAL A 58 -12.85 11.76 6.40
CA VAL A 58 -13.16 10.33 6.42
C VAL A 58 -13.22 9.80 7.85
N PHE A 59 -12.30 10.23 8.71
CA PHE A 59 -12.24 9.81 10.12
C PHE A 59 -12.40 11.02 11.04
N THR A 60 -13.48 11.00 11.83
CA THR A 60 -13.86 12.08 12.74
C THR A 60 -13.82 11.64 14.20
N GLY A 61 -13.65 12.60 15.10
CA GLY A 61 -13.88 12.45 16.53
C GLY A 61 -15.36 12.62 16.90
N PRO A 62 -15.70 12.52 18.19
CA PRO A 62 -17.08 12.60 18.69
C PRO A 62 -17.81 13.91 18.36
N LEU A 63 -17.08 15.00 18.10
CA LEU A 63 -17.61 16.32 17.77
C LEU A 63 -17.49 16.64 16.28
N SER A 64 -17.41 15.61 15.42
CA SER A 64 -17.21 15.72 13.96
C SER A 64 -15.93 16.46 13.55
N GLU A 65 -15.00 16.62 14.48
CA GLU A 65 -13.67 17.17 14.25
C GLU A 65 -12.72 16.11 13.72
N ALA A 66 -11.52 16.51 13.31
CA ALA A 66 -10.52 15.53 12.88
C ALA A 66 -10.12 14.57 14.00
N LEU A 67 -10.09 13.27 13.67
CA LEU A 67 -9.69 12.23 14.62
C LEU A 67 -8.34 12.56 15.27
N ARG A 68 -8.35 12.66 16.60
CA ARG A 68 -7.16 12.90 17.41
C ARG A 68 -6.37 11.62 17.63
N ARG A 69 -5.05 11.76 17.80
CA ARG A 69 -4.15 10.62 18.06
C ARG A 69 -4.57 9.85 19.32
N ALA A 70 -4.90 10.54 20.41
CA ALA A 70 -5.31 9.89 21.66
C ALA A 70 -6.54 8.98 21.47
N THR A 71 -7.56 9.45 20.73
CA THR A 71 -8.77 8.68 20.43
C THR A 71 -8.45 7.42 19.62
N LEU A 72 -7.60 7.53 18.60
CA LEU A 72 -7.15 6.37 17.82
C LEU A 72 -6.39 5.37 18.69
N TYR A 73 -5.49 5.82 19.56
CA TYR A 73 -4.70 4.92 20.41
C TYR A 73 -5.55 4.24 21.49
N LYS A 74 -6.60 4.91 22.01
CA LYS A 74 -7.56 4.27 22.90
C LYS A 74 -8.31 3.12 22.19
N ALA A 75 -8.88 3.39 21.02
CA ALA A 75 -9.56 2.37 20.23
C ALA A 75 -8.61 1.22 19.82
N TRP A 76 -7.35 1.55 19.51
CA TRP A 76 -6.32 0.55 19.23
C TRP A 76 -6.01 -0.33 20.44
N ASP A 77 -5.96 0.25 21.65
CA ASP A 77 -5.72 -0.48 22.88
C ASP A 77 -6.83 -1.49 23.18
N GLU A 78 -8.09 -1.08 23.02
CA GLU A 78 -9.25 -1.97 23.13
C GLU A 78 -9.18 -3.10 22.09
N ALA A 79 -8.86 -2.77 20.83
CA ALA A 79 -8.79 -3.76 19.76
C ALA A 79 -7.67 -4.81 19.98
N ARG A 80 -6.46 -4.37 20.38
CA ARG A 80 -5.34 -5.29 20.61
C ARG A 80 -5.55 -6.17 21.85
N GLN A 81 -6.25 -5.67 22.87
CA GLN A 81 -6.65 -6.47 24.03
C GLN A 81 -7.69 -7.52 23.66
N ALA A 82 -8.70 -7.15 22.86
CA ALA A 82 -9.75 -8.07 22.41
C ALA A 82 -9.21 -9.26 21.60
N VAL A 83 -8.12 -9.09 20.85
CA VAL A 83 -7.46 -10.18 20.11
C VAL A 83 -6.35 -10.89 20.90
N GLY A 84 -6.17 -10.54 22.19
CA GLY A 84 -5.20 -11.17 23.09
C GLY A 84 -3.73 -10.77 22.85
N TRP A 85 -3.47 -9.68 22.13
CA TRP A 85 -2.11 -9.25 21.75
C TRP A 85 -1.78 -7.86 22.36
N PRO A 86 -1.68 -7.76 23.70
CA PRO A 86 -1.60 -6.49 24.43
C PRO A 86 -0.28 -5.73 24.25
N THR A 87 0.70 -6.27 23.53
CA THR A 87 1.97 -5.59 23.22
C THR A 87 2.04 -5.11 21.77
N LEU A 88 1.04 -5.45 20.94
CA LEU A 88 1.01 -5.09 19.52
C LEU A 88 0.88 -3.58 19.36
N ARG A 89 1.83 -2.99 18.64
CA ARG A 89 1.85 -1.55 18.32
C ARG A 89 1.13 -1.33 17.00
N LEU A 90 0.50 -0.18 16.85
CA LEU A 90 -0.15 0.19 15.58
C LEU A 90 0.83 0.19 14.40
N HIS A 91 2.10 0.53 14.65
CA HIS A 91 3.16 0.50 13.62
C HIS A 91 3.51 -0.92 13.16
N ASP A 92 3.27 -1.95 13.97
CA ASP A 92 3.55 -3.33 13.60
C ASP A 92 2.64 -3.78 12.44
N LEU A 93 1.43 -3.20 12.31
CA LEU A 93 0.58 -3.40 11.14
C LEU A 93 1.25 -2.92 9.84
N ARG A 94 2.02 -1.83 9.90
CA ARG A 94 2.79 -1.36 8.75
C ARG A 94 3.92 -2.32 8.42
N HIS A 95 4.60 -2.86 9.42
CA HIS A 95 5.62 -3.88 9.20
C HIS A 95 5.03 -5.14 8.57
N ALA A 96 3.91 -5.65 9.10
CA ALA A 96 3.20 -6.78 8.53
C ALA A 96 2.78 -6.52 7.08
N ALA A 97 2.24 -5.34 6.78
CA ALA A 97 1.87 -4.95 5.41
C ALA A 97 3.08 -4.91 4.46
N GLY A 98 4.24 -4.45 4.93
CA GLY A 98 5.49 -4.46 4.17
C GLY A 98 6.00 -5.87 3.89
N THR A 99 5.99 -6.74 4.90
CA THR A 99 6.34 -8.16 4.79
C THR A 99 5.43 -8.89 3.80
N MET A 100 4.10 -8.74 3.93
CA MET A 100 3.15 -9.36 3.01
C MET A 100 3.34 -8.86 1.58
N ALA A 101 3.58 -7.56 1.37
CA ALA A 101 3.87 -7.03 0.04
C ALA A 101 5.17 -7.60 -0.54
N ALA A 102 6.22 -7.79 0.27
CA ALA A 102 7.45 -8.41 -0.20
C ALA A 102 7.20 -9.86 -0.64
N GLN A 103 6.37 -10.58 0.11
CA GLN A 103 5.96 -11.95 -0.21
C GLN A 103 5.14 -12.07 -1.50
N THR A 104 4.52 -10.99 -2.01
CA THR A 104 3.80 -11.06 -3.31
C THR A 104 4.71 -10.97 -4.53
N GLY A 105 6.00 -10.64 -4.37
CA GLY A 105 6.92 -10.46 -5.50
C GLY A 105 7.37 -9.04 -5.68
N ALA A 106 6.86 -8.12 -4.85
CA ALA A 106 7.15 -6.70 -5.02
C ALA A 106 8.66 -6.45 -4.98
N THR A 107 9.14 -5.78 -6.01
CA THR A 107 10.51 -5.28 -6.09
C THR A 107 10.76 -4.27 -4.97
N GLN A 108 12.04 -4.01 -4.68
CA GLN A 108 12.42 -3.00 -3.69
C GLN A 108 11.77 -1.63 -3.98
N ARG A 109 11.74 -1.24 -5.26
CA ARG A 109 11.15 0.02 -5.71
C ARG A 109 9.65 0.08 -5.46
N GLU A 110 8.93 -1.01 -5.72
CA GLU A 110 7.49 -1.11 -5.46
C GLU A 110 7.19 -1.07 -3.96
N LEU A 111 7.99 -1.75 -3.14
CA LEU A 111 7.88 -1.67 -1.68
C LEU A 111 8.13 -0.25 -1.17
N MET A 112 9.17 0.42 -1.68
CA MET A 112 9.46 1.81 -1.33
C MET A 112 8.30 2.74 -1.69
N ALA A 113 7.74 2.60 -2.90
CA ALA A 113 6.61 3.40 -3.35
C ALA A 113 5.36 3.16 -2.48
N ARG A 114 5.03 1.90 -2.19
CA ARG A 114 3.87 1.52 -1.38
C ARG A 114 3.99 1.98 0.07
N LEU A 115 5.20 1.85 0.64
CA LEU A 115 5.50 2.21 2.04
C LEU A 115 6.07 3.62 2.18
N GLY A 116 6.09 4.45 1.13
CA GLY A 116 6.62 5.82 1.19
C GLY A 116 8.03 5.92 1.79
N HIS A 117 8.88 4.91 1.56
CA HIS A 117 10.25 4.91 2.03
C HIS A 117 11.12 5.74 1.07
N ALA A 118 11.84 6.72 1.62
CA ALA A 118 12.77 7.53 0.84
C ALA A 118 14.08 6.80 0.52
N THR A 119 14.50 5.84 1.37
CA THR A 119 15.77 5.13 1.23
C THR A 119 15.57 3.64 0.95
N PRO A 120 16.45 3.03 0.13
CA PRO A 120 16.45 1.58 -0.12
C PRO A 120 16.63 0.74 1.15
N SER A 121 17.46 1.21 2.09
CA SER A 121 17.75 0.52 3.36
C SER A 121 16.50 0.30 4.21
N ALA A 122 15.54 1.21 4.16
CA ALA A 122 14.28 1.05 4.88
C ALA A 122 13.43 -0.09 4.30
N ALA A 123 13.54 -0.38 3.00
CA ALA A 123 12.80 -1.45 2.32
C ALA A 123 13.49 -2.83 2.43
N GLN A 124 14.82 -2.87 2.58
CA GLN A 124 15.58 -4.12 2.71
C GLN A 124 15.08 -5.01 3.86
N ARG A 125 14.64 -4.39 4.97
CA ARG A 125 14.07 -5.10 6.13
C ARG A 125 12.92 -6.06 5.78
N TYR A 126 12.20 -5.84 4.69
CA TYR A 126 11.10 -6.72 4.26
C TYR A 126 11.52 -7.76 3.23
N GLN A 127 12.66 -7.58 2.55
CA GLN A 127 13.10 -8.51 1.51
C GLN A 127 13.56 -9.85 2.08
N HIS A 128 14.09 -9.89 3.30
CA HIS A 128 14.42 -11.14 3.99
C HIS A 128 13.22 -12.08 4.14
N ALA A 129 12.01 -11.54 4.24
CA ALA A 129 10.79 -12.35 4.31
C ALA A 129 10.44 -13.06 2.99
N ALA A 130 11.07 -12.65 1.88
CA ALA A 130 10.88 -13.26 0.56
C ALA A 130 11.85 -14.42 0.28
N GLU A 131 12.82 -14.70 1.15
CA GLU A 131 13.82 -15.78 0.96
C GLU A 131 13.17 -17.18 0.86
N ARG A 132 11.94 -17.36 1.36
CA ARG A 132 11.16 -18.61 1.23
C ARG A 132 10.45 -18.81 -0.11
N ARG A 133 10.68 -17.96 -1.11
CA ARG A 133 9.89 -17.93 -2.36
C ARG A 133 10.61 -18.46 -3.59
N ASP A 134 11.75 -19.11 -3.42
CA ASP A 134 12.50 -19.65 -4.57
C ASP A 134 11.63 -20.58 -5.44
N ALA A 135 10.82 -21.44 -4.82
CA ALA A 135 9.86 -22.28 -5.53
C ALA A 135 8.78 -21.48 -6.32
N ASP A 136 8.27 -20.39 -5.75
CA ASP A 136 7.30 -19.52 -6.43
C ASP A 136 7.94 -18.76 -7.60
N ILE A 137 9.22 -18.39 -7.46
CA ILE A 137 10.03 -17.76 -8.51
C ILE A 137 10.20 -18.76 -9.66
N ALA A 138 10.62 -20.00 -9.38
CA ALA A 138 10.74 -21.04 -10.39
C ALA A 138 9.42 -21.26 -11.15
N ALA A 139 8.30 -21.42 -10.43
CA ALA A 139 6.98 -21.55 -11.05
C ALA A 139 6.57 -20.30 -11.85
N GLY A 140 7.02 -19.11 -11.45
CA GLY A 140 6.84 -17.87 -12.20
C GLY A 140 7.61 -17.87 -13.53
N LEU A 141 8.86 -18.34 -13.51
CA LEU A 141 9.69 -18.48 -14.71
C LEU A 141 9.08 -19.46 -15.71
N ASP A 142 8.57 -20.61 -15.24
CA ASP A 142 7.87 -21.59 -16.10
C ASP A 142 6.70 -20.94 -16.84
N ARG A 143 5.84 -20.19 -16.13
CA ARG A 143 4.71 -19.47 -16.74
C ARG A 143 5.16 -18.47 -17.80
N MET A 144 6.28 -17.79 -17.59
CA MET A 144 6.82 -16.82 -18.56
C MET A 144 7.31 -17.52 -19.83
N VAL A 145 8.03 -18.63 -19.68
CA VAL A 145 8.50 -19.45 -20.80
C VAL A 145 7.33 -20.01 -21.60
N ASP A 146 6.31 -20.55 -20.93
CA ASP A 146 5.11 -21.07 -21.57
C ASP A 146 4.36 -20.00 -22.36
N ASN A 147 4.21 -18.80 -21.79
CA ASN A 147 3.58 -17.68 -22.49
C ASN A 147 4.39 -17.23 -23.72
N ALA A 148 5.72 -17.25 -23.64
CA ALA A 148 6.58 -16.93 -24.77
C ALA A 148 6.47 -17.98 -25.89
N ARG A 149 6.41 -19.27 -25.55
CA ARG A 149 6.23 -20.39 -26.49
C ARG A 149 4.86 -20.37 -27.17
N ARG A 150 3.83 -19.90 -26.48
CA ARG A 150 2.46 -19.79 -27.00
C ARG A 150 2.26 -18.61 -27.95
N ARG A 151 3.19 -17.66 -28.03
CA ARG A 151 3.08 -16.53 -28.95
C ARG A 151 3.44 -17.03 -30.37
N PRO A 152 2.50 -17.08 -31.32
CA PRO A 152 2.81 -17.56 -32.66
C PRO A 152 3.83 -16.63 -33.30
N SER A 153 4.83 -17.21 -33.95
CA SER A 153 5.77 -16.52 -34.84
C SER A 153 4.97 -15.59 -35.76
N ARG A 154 5.33 -14.30 -35.85
CA ARG A 154 4.70 -13.37 -36.81
C ARG A 154 4.74 -14.02 -38.20
N PRO A 155 3.60 -14.26 -38.86
CA PRO A 155 3.62 -14.74 -40.23
C PRO A 155 4.11 -13.60 -41.13
N GLY A 156 5.16 -13.88 -41.91
CA GLY A 156 5.54 -13.11 -43.10
C GLY A 156 6.38 -11.85 -42.86
N GLN A 157 7.70 -12.00 -42.92
CA GLN A 157 8.49 -11.06 -43.73
C GLN A 157 8.74 -11.76 -45.07
N PRO A 158 8.32 -11.17 -46.21
CA PRO A 158 8.68 -11.71 -47.51
C PRO A 158 10.19 -11.59 -47.66
N THR A 159 10.85 -12.71 -47.94
CA THR A 159 12.22 -12.71 -48.47
C THR A 159 12.16 -12.09 -49.87
N THR A 160 12.59 -10.83 -50.01
CA THR A 160 12.91 -10.29 -51.33
C THR A 160 14.19 -10.96 -51.81
N ASN A 161 14.04 -12.10 -52.48
CA ASN A 161 15.06 -12.62 -53.39
C ASN A 161 14.66 -12.21 -54.80
N GLY A 162 15.52 -11.48 -55.49
CA GLY A 162 15.34 -11.13 -56.89
C GLY A 162 16.27 -10.03 -57.37
N ASP A 163 17.58 -10.26 -57.30
CA ASP A 163 18.49 -9.70 -58.31
C ASP A 163 18.35 -10.54 -59.58
N ASN A 164 17.95 -9.91 -60.70
CA ASN A 164 18.50 -9.97 -62.06
C ASN A 164 17.45 -9.58 -63.11
#